data_AF-A0A0M3TA34-F1
#
_entry.id   AF-A0A0M3TA34-F1
#
_cell.length_a   1.000
_cell.length_b   1.000
_cell.length_c   1.000
_cell.angle_alpha   90.00
_cell.angle_beta   90.00
_cell.angle_gamma   90.00
#
_symmetry.space_group_name_H-M   'P 1'
#
loop_
_entity.id
_entity.type
_entity.pdbx_description
1 polymer ?
#
loop_
_entity_poly.entity_id
_entity_poly.type
_entity_poly.pdbx_seq_one_letter_code
_entity_poly.pdbx_strand_id
1 'polypeptide(L)' 'MCKYRFITKNRVGKWYPTLEEAQAQANAIGAGFYDQYSGRFTPYRGTLLEFGEGGSRLQDWR' A
#
# COMPACT_ATOMS: atom_id res chain seq x y z
N MET A 1 -12.73 -8.73 -0.22
CA MET A 1 -11.73 -8.23 0.76
C MET A 1 -10.84 -7.21 0.09
N CYS A 2 -10.90 -5.94 0.49
CA CYS A 2 -10.00 -4.91 -0.03
C CYS A 2 -8.54 -5.28 0.25
N LYS A 3 -7.65 -4.97 -0.68
CA LYS A 3 -6.20 -5.08 -0.56
C LYS A 3 -5.57 -3.73 -0.81
N TYR A 4 -4.42 -3.50 -0.19
CA TYR A 4 -3.71 -2.22 -0.24
C TYR A 4 -2.28 -2.44 -0.70
N ARG A 5 -1.69 -1.51 -1.45
CA ARG A 5 -0.23 -1.52 -1.72
C ARG A 5 0.29 -0.11 -1.85
N PHE A 6 1.59 0.07 -1.59
CA PHE A 6 2.27 1.32 -1.90
C PHE A 6 2.87 1.26 -3.31
N ILE A 7 2.95 2.40 -3.98
CA ILE A 7 3.70 2.58 -5.22
C ILE A 7 4.67 3.74 -5.00
N THR A 8 5.93 3.54 -5.33
CA THR A 8 6.92 4.62 -5.46
C THR A 8 7.43 4.67 -6.89
N LYS A 9 8.22 5.69 -7.22
CA LYS A 9 8.86 5.81 -8.55
C LYS A 9 9.61 4.53 -8.98
N ASN A 10 10.26 3.85 -8.04
CA ASN A 10 11.19 2.75 -8.34
C ASN A 10 10.71 1.39 -7.82
N ARG A 11 9.62 1.33 -7.05
CA ARG A 11 9.15 0.09 -6.40
C ARG A 11 7.63 0.06 -6.30
N VAL A 12 7.04 -1.11 -6.57
CA VAL A 12 5.63 -1.40 -6.31
C VAL A 12 5.56 -2.43 -5.18
N GLY A 13 4.85 -2.10 -4.11
CA GLY A 13 4.61 -2.99 -2.99
C GLY A 13 3.73 -4.17 -3.39
N LYS A 14 3.83 -5.26 -2.63
CA LYS A 14 2.86 -6.36 -2.73
C LYS A 14 1.50 -5.90 -2.20
N TRP A 15 0.46 -6.67 -2.52
CA TRP A 15 -0.86 -6.47 -1.92
C TRP A 15 -0.89 -6.93 -0.47
N TYR A 16 -1.27 -6.04 0.43
CA TYR A 16 -1.46 -6.26 1.85
C TYR A 16 -2.96 -6.34 2.18
N PRO A 17 -3.36 -7.15 3.17
CA PRO A 17 -4.75 -7.28 3.62
C PRO A 17 -5.29 -6.04 4.31
N THR A 18 -4.43 -5.21 4.92
CA THR A 18 -4.85 -4.01 5.68
C THR A 18 -4.11 -2.76 5.21
N LEU A 19 -4.71 -1.61 5.47
CA LEU A 19 -4.15 -0.31 5.14
C LEU A 19 -2.87 -0.06 5.95
N GLU A 20 -2.91 -0.42 7.23
CA GLU A 20 -1.85 -0.24 8.21
C GLU A 20 -0.61 -1.03 7.82
N GLU A 21 -0.76 -2.26 7.30
CA GLU A 21 0.37 -3.05 6.80
C GLU A 21 1.03 -2.39 5.59
N ALA A 22 0.24 -1.86 4.64
CA ALA A 22 0.79 -1.17 3.48
C ALA A 22 1.54 0.11 3.88
N GLN A 23 0.99 0.88 4.83
CA GLN A 23 1.62 2.10 5.36
C GLN A 23 2.87 1.81 6.18
N ALA A 24 2.86 0.78 7.04
CA ALA A 24 4.02 0.36 7.82
C ALA A 24 5.18 -0.05 6.91
N GLN A 25 4.88 -0.75 5.83
CA GLN A 25 5.89 -1.17 4.85
C GLN A 25 6.43 0.02 4.05
N ALA A 26 5.58 0.97 3.67
CA ALA A 26 6.02 2.21 3.05
C ALA A 26 6.93 3.03 4.00
N ASN A 27 6.59 3.12 5.28
CA ASN A 27 7.43 3.75 6.30
C ASN A 27 8.79 3.06 6.45
N ALA A 28 8.80 1.72 6.52
CA ALA A 28 10.02 0.92 6.70
C ALA A 28 11.03 1.08 5.55
N ILE A 29 10.58 1.35 4.33
CA ILE A 29 11.46 1.54 3.17
C ILE A 29 11.77 3.01 2.88
N GLY A 30 11.33 3.95 3.74
CA GLY A 30 11.51 5.38 3.53
C GLY A 30 10.64 5.98 2.42
N ALA A 31 9.48 5.39 2.12
CA ALA A 31 8.52 5.90 1.15
C ALA A 31 7.45 6.83 1.78
N GLY A 32 7.43 6.95 3.09
CA GLY A 32 6.59 7.88 3.83
C GLY A 32 6.93 7.86 5.31
N PHE A 33 6.17 8.61 6.09
CA PHE A 33 6.31 8.68 7.54
C PHE A 33 4.98 8.33 8.21
N TYR A 34 5.00 7.37 9.15
CA TYR A 34 3.86 7.07 10.00
C TYR A 34 4.04 7.74 11.36
N ASP A 35 3.22 8.74 11.66
CA ASP A 35 3.20 9.39 12.96
C ASP A 35 2.43 8.52 13.96
N GLN A 36 3.15 7.89 14.89
CA GLN A 36 2.55 7.05 15.92
C GLN A 36 1.66 7.81 16.91
N TYR A 37 1.87 9.12 17.07
CA TYR A 37 1.09 9.92 18.02
C TYR A 37 -0.25 10.35 17.44
N SER A 38 -0.29 10.73 16.16
CA SER A 38 -1.54 11.12 15.49
C SER A 38 -2.23 9.96 14.73
N GLY A 39 -1.54 8.84 14.54
CA GLY A 39 -2.01 7.72 13.73
C GLY A 39 -2.10 8.06 12.23
N ARG A 40 -1.42 9.12 11.78
CA ARG A 40 -1.49 9.59 10.39
C ARG A 40 -0.25 9.16 9.61
N PHE A 41 -0.52 8.62 8.42
CA PHE A 41 0.53 8.37 7.42
C PHE A 41 0.67 9.55 6.47
N THR A 42 1.90 10.01 6.28
CA THR A 42 2.25 11.02 5.28
C THR A 42 3.12 10.37 4.20
N PRO A 43 2.61 10.18 2.96
CA PRO A 43 3.44 9.69 1.86
C PRO A 43 4.47 10.76 1.44
N TYR A 44 5.70 10.33 1.13
CA TYR A 44 6.67 11.22 0.51
C TYR A 44 6.33 11.47 -0.96
N ARG A 45 6.97 12.49 -1.55
CA ARG A 45 6.70 12.90 -2.94
C ARG A 45 6.89 11.72 -3.90
N GLY A 46 5.84 11.41 -4.66
CA GLY A 46 5.84 10.30 -5.62
C GLY A 46 5.55 8.93 -5.00
N THR A 47 5.21 8.87 -3.72
CA THR A 47 4.60 7.69 -3.10
C THR A 47 3.09 7.79 -3.17
N LEU A 48 2.45 6.73 -3.65
CA LEU A 48 1.01 6.59 -3.72
C LEU A 48 0.58 5.35 -2.95
N LEU A 49 -0.66 5.35 -2.50
CA LEU A 49 -1.33 4.20 -1.93
C LEU A 49 -2.45 3.78 -2.87
N GLU A 50 -2.44 2.52 -3.26
CA GLU A 50 -3.47 1.93 -4.12
C GLU A 50 -4.35 0.99 -3.30
N PHE A 51 -5.65 1.01 -3.59
CA PHE A 51 -6.66 0.12 -3.04
C PHE A 51 -7.26 -0.73 -4.16
N GLY A 52 -7.43 -2.03 -3.92
CA GLY A 52 -8.06 -2.95 -4.86
C GLY A 52 -9.12 -3.78 -4.15
N GLU A 53 -10.30 -3.96 -4.77
CA GLU A 53 -11.31 -4.88 -4.26
C GLU A 53 -10.86 -6.32 -4.53
N GLY A 54 -10.44 -7.04 -3.48
CA GLY A 54 -10.18 -8.48 -3.58
C GLY A 54 -11.48 -9.25 -3.68
N GLY A 55 -11.97 -9.39 -4.91
CA GLY A 55 -13.08 -10.23 -5.32
C GLY A 55 -13.03 -10.43 -6.83
N SER A 56 -12.42 -11.54 -7.26
CA SER A 56 -12.45 -12.12 -8.62
C SER A 56 -11.98 -11.25 -9.81
N ARG A 57 -10.77 -11.54 -10.26
CA ARG A 57 -10.63 -12.18 -11.58
C ARG A 57 -10.05 -13.57 -11.38
N LEU A 58 -10.86 -14.47 -10.80
CA LEU A 58 -10.64 -15.90 -10.99
C LEU A 58 -10.82 -16.17 -12.49
N GLN A 59 -9.83 -16.86 -13.07
CA GLN A 59 -10.01 -17.80 -14.18
C GLN A 59 -10.77 -17.27 -15.41
N ASP A 60 -10.06 -16.65 -16.36
CA ASP A 60 -10.29 -16.85 -17.80
C ASP A 60 -9.21 -16.13 -18.63
N TRP A 61 -8.20 -16.87 -19.07
CA TRP A 61 -8.07 -17.24 -20.48
C TRP A 61 -6.91 -18.25 -20.66
N ARG A 62 -7.25 -19.35 -21.33
CA ARG A 62 -6.45 -20.47 -21.89
C ARG A 62 -4.93 -20.34 -21.93
#